data_AF-A0A966QRT4-F1
#
_entry.id   AF-A0A966QRT4-F1
#
_cell.length_a   1.000
_cell.length_b   1.000
_cell.length_c   1.000
_cell.angle_alpha   90.00
_cell.angle_beta   90.00
_cell.angle_gamma   90.00
#
_symmetry.space_group_name_H-M   'P 1'
#
loop_
_entity.id
_entity.type
_entity.pdbx_description
1 polymer ?
#
loop_
_entity_poly.entity_id
_entity_poly.type
_entity_poly.pdbx_seq_one_letter_code
_entity_poly.pdbx_strand_id
1 'polypeptide(L)'
;MVNRSVVVLLGLSACAATAVLAREAVTPPGGMARISDSPKEVIDQTWQIVFRDYLDTTGKYSDERWRKLRRDVLAKSYGSPKEAYDAIRGMLGSLDDPYTRFLDPREFKEMQIDTSGELSGVGIQLSLDKETKELVVVSPIEGSPASHAGVQPKDVITAIDGKSTKGMSTEDAVRMIRGQAGTT
;
A
#
# COMPACT_ATOMS: atom_id res chain seq x y z
N MET A 1 -35.20 -60.37 -54.99
CA MET A 1 -34.09 -61.17 -54.43
C MET A 1 -34.21 -61.16 -52.92
N VAL A 2 -34.33 -62.35 -52.34
CA VAL A 2 -34.50 -62.64 -50.91
C VAL A 2 -33.14 -62.60 -50.25
N ASN A 3 -33.00 -62.00 -49.05
CA ASN A 3 -32.05 -62.53 -48.06
C ASN A 3 -32.44 -62.23 -46.60
N ARG A 4 -33.05 -63.27 -46.01
CA ARG A 4 -32.96 -63.84 -44.65
C ARG A 4 -32.33 -63.04 -43.49
N SER A 5 -33.18 -62.85 -42.48
CA SER A 5 -33.03 -62.88 -41.00
C SER A 5 -31.65 -63.04 -40.36
N VAL A 6 -31.39 -62.30 -39.26
CA VAL A 6 -31.35 -62.82 -37.86
C VAL A 6 -31.49 -61.63 -36.90
N VAL A 7 -32.48 -61.71 -36.00
CA VAL A 7 -32.67 -60.84 -34.83
C VAL A 7 -32.16 -61.61 -33.61
N VAL A 8 -31.30 -60.99 -32.80
CA VAL A 8 -31.02 -61.43 -31.43
C VAL A 8 -31.22 -60.23 -30.52
N LEU A 9 -32.31 -60.29 -29.74
CA LEU A 9 -32.68 -59.41 -28.65
C LEU A 9 -32.28 -60.11 -27.35
N LEU A 10 -31.42 -59.51 -26.54
CA LEU A 10 -31.44 -59.64 -25.06
C LEU A 10 -30.58 -58.53 -24.46
N GLY A 11 -31.18 -57.70 -23.59
CA GLY A 11 -30.44 -56.72 -22.80
C GLY A 11 -31.28 -55.54 -22.32
N LEU A 12 -32.13 -55.79 -21.33
CA LEU A 12 -32.95 -54.81 -20.62
C LEU A 12 -32.12 -53.63 -20.06
N SER A 13 -32.53 -52.40 -20.34
CA SER A 13 -32.55 -51.33 -19.34
C SER A 13 -33.50 -50.22 -19.80
N ALA A 14 -34.50 -49.93 -18.97
CA ALA A 14 -35.55 -48.98 -19.23
C ALA A 14 -35.04 -47.53 -19.12
N CYS A 15 -35.12 -46.76 -20.22
CA CYS A 15 -35.00 -45.31 -20.18
C CYS A 15 -36.36 -44.70 -19.81
N ALA A 16 -36.49 -44.18 -18.60
CA ALA A 16 -37.56 -43.25 -18.24
C ALA A 16 -37.05 -41.82 -18.43
N ALA A 17 -37.76 -41.04 -19.25
CA ALA A 17 -37.46 -39.65 -19.56
C ALA A 17 -37.96 -38.71 -18.46
N THR A 18 -37.17 -37.69 -18.12
CA THR A 18 -37.64 -36.46 -17.47
C THR A 18 -37.03 -35.26 -18.18
N ALA A 19 -37.89 -34.50 -18.87
CA ALA A 19 -37.56 -33.22 -19.46
C ALA A 19 -37.46 -32.15 -18.36
N VAL A 20 -36.29 -31.51 -18.23
CA VAL A 20 -36.10 -30.35 -17.35
C VAL A 20 -36.17 -29.09 -18.21
N LEU A 21 -37.14 -28.22 -17.91
CA LEU A 21 -37.27 -26.88 -18.50
C LEU A 21 -36.12 -26.00 -17.97
N ALA A 22 -35.10 -25.77 -18.80
CA ALA A 22 -34.08 -24.78 -18.51
C ALA A 22 -34.66 -23.38 -18.78
N ARG A 23 -34.94 -22.63 -17.70
CA ARG A 23 -35.07 -21.18 -17.77
C ARG A 23 -33.67 -20.62 -17.99
N GLU A 24 -33.42 -19.98 -19.12
CA GLU A 24 -32.19 -19.22 -19.31
C GLU A 24 -32.15 -18.07 -18.30
N ALA A 25 -31.24 -18.17 -17.34
CA ALA A 25 -30.93 -17.08 -16.44
C ALA A 25 -30.15 -16.02 -17.21
N VAL A 26 -30.78 -14.89 -17.47
CA VAL A 26 -30.10 -13.67 -17.92
C VAL A 26 -29.12 -13.24 -16.83
N THR A 27 -27.83 -13.50 -17.03
CA THR A 27 -26.77 -12.96 -16.18
C THR A 27 -26.51 -11.50 -16.58
N PRO A 28 -26.55 -10.53 -15.64
CA PRO A 28 -26.10 -9.19 -15.93
C PRO A 28 -24.57 -9.19 -16.15
N PRO A 29 -24.02 -8.36 -17.06
CA PRO A 29 -22.58 -8.21 -17.21
C PRO A 29 -22.05 -7.38 -16.02
N GLY A 30 -21.79 -8.06 -14.91
CA GLY A 30 -21.27 -7.49 -13.68
C GLY A 30 -19.97 -8.15 -13.27
N GLY A 31 -18.94 -8.01 -14.12
CA GLY A 31 -17.60 -8.50 -13.87
C GLY A 31 -16.64 -7.36 -13.51
N MET A 32 -16.99 -6.48 -12.56
CA MET A 32 -15.93 -5.89 -11.75
C MET A 32 -15.38 -7.06 -10.94
N ALA A 33 -14.18 -7.51 -11.29
CA ALA A 33 -13.43 -8.47 -10.51
C ALA A 33 -13.61 -8.12 -9.03
N ARG A 34 -13.98 -9.11 -8.21
CA ARG A 34 -14.04 -8.90 -6.77
C ARG A 34 -12.64 -8.42 -6.37
N ILE A 35 -12.51 -7.13 -6.07
CA ILE A 35 -11.29 -6.55 -5.51
C ILE A 35 -11.09 -7.35 -4.23
N SER A 36 -10.11 -8.23 -4.26
CA SER A 36 -9.73 -8.97 -3.08
C SER A 36 -8.63 -8.15 -2.44
N ASP A 37 -8.72 -7.84 -1.15
CA ASP A 37 -7.59 -7.24 -0.42
C ASP A 37 -6.49 -8.29 -0.18
N SER A 38 -6.11 -9.03 -1.23
CA SER A 38 -5.11 -10.07 -1.18
C SER A 38 -3.73 -9.44 -1.24
N PRO A 39 -2.79 -9.82 -0.35
CA PRO A 39 -1.40 -9.38 -0.44
C PRO A 39 -0.77 -9.65 -1.82
N LYS A 40 -1.20 -10.71 -2.53
CA LYS A 40 -0.74 -11.03 -3.88
C LYS A 40 -1.23 -10.05 -4.94
N GLU A 41 -2.40 -9.47 -4.76
CA GLU A 41 -2.98 -8.52 -5.71
C GLU A 41 -2.17 -7.23 -5.74
N VAL A 42 -1.77 -6.71 -4.57
CA VAL A 42 -0.91 -5.52 -4.47
C VAL A 42 0.46 -5.76 -5.10
N ILE A 43 1.05 -6.95 -4.88
CA ILE A 43 2.29 -7.35 -5.54
C ILE A 43 2.11 -7.33 -7.06
N ASP A 44 1.03 -7.93 -7.55
CA ASP A 44 0.79 -8.05 -8.99
C ASP A 44 0.56 -6.69 -9.64
N GLN A 45 -0.28 -5.84 -9.06
CA GLN A 45 -0.52 -4.49 -9.54
C GLN A 45 0.76 -3.65 -9.56
N THR A 46 1.58 -3.74 -8.51
CA THR A 46 2.87 -3.05 -8.48
C THR A 46 3.77 -3.52 -9.62
N TRP A 47 3.85 -4.84 -9.83
CA TRP A 47 4.62 -5.39 -10.94
C TRP A 47 4.11 -4.89 -12.30
N GLN A 48 2.78 -4.83 -12.50
CA GLN A 48 2.17 -4.37 -13.74
C GLN A 48 2.46 -2.90 -14.03
N ILE A 49 2.40 -2.04 -13.00
CA ILE A 49 2.73 -0.61 -13.13
C ILE A 49 4.18 -0.46 -13.60
N VAL A 50 5.13 -1.12 -12.92
CA VAL A 50 6.55 -1.06 -13.31
C VAL A 50 6.75 -1.65 -14.71
N PHE A 51 6.13 -2.79 -15.01
CA PHE A 51 6.27 -3.40 -16.33
C PHE A 51 5.77 -2.50 -17.47
N ARG A 52 4.75 -1.66 -17.21
CA ARG A 52 4.19 -0.73 -18.20
C ARG A 52 4.98 0.58 -18.31
N ASP A 53 5.39 1.14 -17.18
CA ASP A 53 5.81 2.55 -17.09
C ASP A 53 7.28 2.74 -16.73
N TYR A 54 8.02 1.68 -16.42
CA TYR A 54 9.41 1.80 -15.97
C TYR A 54 10.32 2.33 -17.07
N LEU A 55 11.09 3.35 -16.72
CA LEU A 55 12.10 3.95 -17.58
C LEU A 55 13.48 3.46 -17.15
N ASP A 56 14.07 2.57 -17.93
CA ASP A 56 15.42 2.09 -17.65
C ASP A 56 16.48 3.12 -18.06
N THR A 57 17.13 3.71 -17.07
CA THR A 57 18.26 4.62 -17.26
C THR A 57 19.62 3.91 -17.24
N THR A 58 19.66 2.65 -16.78
CA THR A 58 20.88 1.88 -16.54
C THR A 58 21.24 0.93 -17.69
N GLY A 59 20.26 0.56 -18.52
CA GLY A 59 20.39 -0.44 -19.58
C GLY A 59 20.44 -1.89 -19.06
N LYS A 60 20.23 -2.11 -17.76
CA LYS A 60 20.30 -3.45 -17.13
C LYS A 60 18.92 -4.14 -17.07
N TYR A 61 17.84 -3.43 -17.38
CA TYR A 61 16.49 -3.98 -17.32
C TYR A 61 16.24 -5.00 -18.44
N SER A 62 15.50 -6.06 -18.12
CA SER A 62 15.11 -7.10 -19.07
C SER A 62 13.70 -7.61 -18.77
N ASP A 63 12.83 -7.54 -19.78
CA ASP A 63 11.45 -8.02 -19.70
C ASP A 63 11.37 -9.50 -19.30
N GLU A 64 12.28 -10.33 -19.81
CA GLU A 64 12.29 -11.76 -19.49
C GLU A 64 12.61 -11.98 -18.01
N ARG A 65 13.63 -11.30 -17.51
CA ARG A 65 14.01 -11.33 -16.08
C ARG A 65 12.87 -10.81 -15.21
N TRP A 66 12.21 -9.73 -15.62
CA TRP A 66 11.09 -9.14 -14.87
C TRP A 66 9.86 -10.05 -14.84
N ARG A 67 9.51 -10.70 -15.96
CA ARG A 67 8.44 -11.71 -16.01
C ARG A 67 8.77 -12.95 -15.20
N LYS A 68 10.03 -13.39 -15.19
CA LYS A 68 10.48 -14.50 -14.34
C LYS A 68 10.33 -14.13 -12.87
N LEU A 69 10.78 -12.94 -12.49
CA LEU A 69 10.67 -12.44 -11.12
C LEU A 69 9.21 -12.42 -10.64
N ARG A 70 8.26 -11.97 -11.47
CA ARG A 70 6.82 -12.03 -11.15
C ARG A 70 6.37 -13.43 -10.76
N ARG A 71 6.72 -14.44 -11.58
CA ARG A 71 6.33 -15.83 -11.33
C ARG A 71 6.91 -16.32 -10.00
N ASP A 72 8.19 -16.03 -9.75
CA ASP A 72 8.89 -16.45 -8.55
C ASP A 72 8.33 -15.79 -7.28
N VAL A 73 7.93 -14.52 -7.36
CA VAL A 73 7.31 -13.79 -6.24
C VAL A 73 5.88 -14.29 -5.99
N LEU A 74 5.04 -14.40 -7.02
CA LEU A 74 3.63 -14.82 -6.87
C LEU A 74 3.45 -16.30 -6.50
N ALA A 75 4.47 -17.15 -6.72
CA ALA A 75 4.49 -18.54 -6.26
C ALA A 75 4.54 -18.67 -4.74
N LYS A 76 5.06 -17.65 -4.03
CA LYS A 76 5.16 -17.65 -2.56
C LYS A 76 3.80 -17.39 -1.91
N SER A 77 3.68 -17.74 -0.63
CA SER A 77 2.53 -17.39 0.21
C SER A 77 2.84 -16.16 1.05
N TYR A 78 1.83 -15.34 1.33
CA TYR A 78 1.94 -14.11 2.10
C TYR A 78 0.82 -14.07 3.12
N GLY A 79 1.16 -14.15 4.41
CA GLY A 79 0.21 -14.18 5.51
C GLY A 79 -0.25 -12.80 5.97
N SER A 80 0.44 -11.73 5.54
CA SER A 80 0.12 -10.36 5.93
C SER A 80 0.43 -9.34 4.84
N PRO A 81 -0.19 -8.14 4.86
CA PRO A 81 0.18 -7.03 3.98
C PRO A 81 1.65 -6.64 4.12
N LYS A 82 2.20 -6.70 5.34
CA LYS A 82 3.60 -6.38 5.59
C LYS A 82 4.54 -7.30 4.79
N GLU A 83 4.27 -8.60 4.76
CA GLU A 83 5.09 -9.54 3.97
C GLU A 83 5.01 -9.26 2.47
N ALA A 84 3.85 -8.83 1.96
CA ALA A 84 3.75 -8.39 0.57
C ALA A 84 4.54 -7.11 0.30
N TYR A 85 4.49 -6.12 1.20
CA TYR A 85 5.29 -4.89 1.06
C TYR A 85 6.79 -5.19 1.05
N ASP A 86 7.25 -6.10 1.91
CA ASP A 86 8.65 -6.51 1.95
C ASP A 86 9.05 -7.26 0.67
N ALA A 87 8.15 -8.09 0.11
CA ALA A 87 8.37 -8.74 -1.18
C ALA A 87 8.42 -7.74 -2.35
N ILE A 88 7.57 -6.72 -2.34
CA ILE A 88 7.58 -5.64 -3.33
C ILE A 88 8.91 -4.87 -3.24
N ARG A 89 9.35 -4.49 -2.02
CA ARG A 89 10.63 -3.81 -1.83
C ARG A 89 11.80 -4.64 -2.38
N GLY A 90 11.81 -5.96 -2.13
CA GLY A 90 12.79 -6.86 -2.72
C GLY A 90 12.72 -6.96 -4.25
N MET A 91 11.50 -6.98 -4.80
CA MET A 91 11.26 -6.98 -6.24
C MET A 91 11.81 -5.71 -6.91
N LEU A 92 11.47 -4.54 -6.38
CA LEU A 92 11.96 -3.25 -6.89
C LEU A 92 13.46 -3.06 -6.69
N GLY A 93 14.03 -3.57 -5.58
CA GLY A 93 15.47 -3.53 -5.35
C GLY A 93 16.28 -4.27 -6.43
N SER A 94 15.67 -5.22 -7.15
CA SER A 94 16.33 -5.90 -8.27
C SER A 94 16.53 -5.03 -9.52
N LEU A 95 15.91 -3.84 -9.56
CA LEU A 95 16.07 -2.83 -10.61
C LEU A 95 17.35 -2.00 -10.44
N ASP A 96 17.96 -1.99 -9.24
CA ASP A 96 19.16 -1.19 -8.93
C ASP A 96 18.95 0.32 -9.20
N ASP A 97 17.73 0.80 -8.98
CA ASP A 97 17.32 2.19 -9.19
C ASP A 97 16.94 2.86 -7.86
N PRO A 98 17.69 3.88 -7.40
CA PRO A 98 17.43 4.56 -6.13
C PRO A 98 16.14 5.39 -6.13
N TYR A 99 15.59 5.72 -7.29
CA TYR A 99 14.39 6.55 -7.42
C TYR A 99 13.10 5.74 -7.52
N THR A 100 13.20 4.44 -7.80
CA THR A 100 12.04 3.53 -7.83
C THR A 100 11.88 2.84 -6.47
N ARG A 101 10.88 3.28 -5.70
CA ARG A 101 10.57 2.70 -4.38
C ARG A 101 9.08 2.49 -4.20
N PHE A 102 8.75 1.50 -3.37
CA PHE A 102 7.40 1.30 -2.87
C PHE A 102 7.19 2.13 -1.60
N LEU A 103 5.99 2.68 -1.46
CA LEU A 103 5.54 3.37 -0.27
C LEU A 103 4.36 2.59 0.30
N ASP A 104 4.48 2.15 1.54
CA ASP A 104 3.31 1.62 2.24
C ASP A 104 2.31 2.73 2.57
N PRO A 105 1.06 2.41 2.97
CA PRO A 105 0.03 3.43 3.17
C PRO A 105 0.41 4.53 4.17
N ARG A 106 1.27 4.24 5.16
CA ARG A 106 1.73 5.26 6.12
C ARG A 106 2.78 6.14 5.47
N GLU A 107 3.79 5.55 4.83
CA GLU A 107 4.84 6.28 4.12
C GLU A 107 4.26 7.17 3.00
N PHE A 108 3.24 6.68 2.29
CA PHE A 108 2.54 7.43 1.26
C PHE A 108 1.78 8.62 1.84
N LYS A 109 1.11 8.43 2.98
CA LYS A 109 0.41 9.53 3.68
C LYS A 109 1.39 10.60 4.16
N GLU A 110 2.54 10.20 4.71
CA GLU A 110 3.60 11.14 5.11
C GLU A 110 4.13 11.92 3.91
N MET A 111 4.44 11.25 2.81
CA MET A 111 4.87 11.93 1.57
C MET A 111 3.81 12.92 1.04
N GLN A 112 2.53 12.55 1.10
CA GLN A 112 1.43 13.44 0.69
C GLN A 112 1.36 14.69 1.54
N ILE A 113 1.54 14.57 2.86
CA ILE A 113 1.59 15.71 3.79
C ILE A 113 2.79 16.60 3.46
N ASP A 114 3.97 16.01 3.26
CA ASP A 114 5.18 16.76 2.95
C ASP A 114 5.07 17.50 1.59
N THR A 115 4.33 16.93 0.64
CA THR A 115 4.18 17.47 -0.73
C THR A 115 2.99 18.42 -0.91
N SER A 116 1.92 18.26 -0.12
CA SER A 116 0.72 19.11 -0.22
C SER A 116 0.98 20.54 0.23
N GLY A 117 2.07 20.78 0.96
CA GLY A 117 2.32 22.05 1.63
C GLY A 117 1.34 22.30 2.79
N GLU A 118 0.48 21.34 3.12
CA GLU A 118 -0.30 21.38 4.35
C GLU A 118 0.66 21.17 5.52
N LEU A 119 0.98 22.26 6.20
CA LEU A 119 1.81 22.25 7.39
C LEU A 119 1.12 21.38 8.47
N SER A 120 1.54 20.13 8.62
CA SER A 120 1.10 19.30 9.75
C SER A 120 1.82 19.73 11.03
N GLY A 121 1.06 19.90 12.10
CA GLY A 121 1.55 20.32 13.41
C GLY A 121 1.20 21.76 13.75
N VAL A 122 1.77 22.29 14.84
CA VAL A 122 1.39 23.60 15.39
C VAL A 122 2.17 24.79 14.82
N GLY A 123 3.18 24.54 13.96
CA GLY A 123 3.99 25.57 13.30
C GLY A 123 5.03 26.24 14.20
N ILE A 124 5.89 25.43 14.83
CA ILE A 124 6.99 25.90 15.69
C ILE A 124 8.32 25.38 15.17
N GLN A 125 9.34 26.25 15.13
CA GLN A 125 10.73 25.86 14.96
C GLN A 125 11.36 25.57 16.33
N LEU A 126 11.95 24.39 16.48
CA LEU A 126 12.52 23.91 17.74
C LEU A 126 14.04 23.80 17.68
N SER A 127 14.67 23.94 18.83
CA SER A 127 16.08 23.59 19.06
C SER A 127 16.22 22.92 20.42
N LEU A 128 17.26 22.12 20.59
CA LEU A 128 17.70 21.68 21.90
C LEU A 128 18.70 22.71 22.45
N ASP A 129 18.44 23.23 23.65
CA ASP A 129 19.40 24.09 24.33
C ASP A 129 20.66 23.28 24.72
N LYS A 130 21.83 23.85 24.46
CA LYS A 130 23.10 23.12 24.61
C LYS A 130 23.48 22.90 26.07
N GLU A 131 23.09 23.79 26.96
CA GLU A 131 23.47 23.81 28.38
C GLU A 131 22.45 23.05 29.23
N THR A 132 21.17 23.40 29.08
CA THR A 132 20.06 22.84 29.87
C THR A 132 19.54 21.51 29.34
N LYS A 133 19.81 21.20 28.05
CA LYS A 133 19.23 20.05 27.32
C LYS A 133 17.69 20.10 27.25
N GLU A 134 17.11 21.29 27.33
CA GLU A 134 15.68 21.51 27.20
C GLU A 134 15.29 21.81 25.76
N LEU A 135 14.08 21.43 25.37
CA LEU A 135 13.52 21.82 24.08
C LEU A 135 13.04 23.26 24.15
N VAL A 136 13.60 24.11 23.31
CA VAL A 136 13.31 25.54 23.25
C VAL A 136 12.74 25.93 21.90
N VAL A 137 11.81 26.88 21.93
CA VAL A 137 11.25 27.49 20.72
C VAL A 137 12.26 28.46 20.14
N VAL A 138 12.63 28.27 18.89
CA VAL A 138 13.44 29.23 18.12
C VAL A 138 12.54 30.34 17.60
N SER A 139 11.46 29.98 16.91
CA SER A 139 10.45 30.92 16.42
C SER A 139 9.14 30.19 16.09
N PRO A 140 7.97 30.83 16.30
CA PRO A 140 6.73 30.40 15.70
C PRO A 140 6.68 30.81 14.21
N ILE A 141 6.03 29.99 13.38
CA ILE A 141 5.72 30.36 11.99
C ILE A 141 4.56 31.36 12.01
N GLU A 142 4.70 32.49 11.32
CA GLU A 142 3.65 33.51 11.25
C GLU A 142 2.34 32.93 10.69
N GLY A 143 1.21 33.23 11.34
CA GLY A 143 -0.11 32.70 10.95
C GLY A 143 -0.36 31.23 11.31
N SER A 144 0.58 30.56 12.00
CA SER A 144 0.38 29.18 12.50
C SER A 144 -0.48 29.14 13.78
N PRO A 145 -1.02 27.96 14.17
CA PRO A 145 -1.71 27.79 15.46
C PRO A 145 -0.86 28.24 16.66
N ALA A 146 0.45 27.95 16.67
CA ALA A 146 1.35 28.38 17.74
C ALA A 146 1.53 29.90 17.80
N SER A 147 1.60 30.56 16.64
CA SER A 147 1.64 32.03 16.58
C SER A 147 0.36 32.63 17.15
N HIS A 148 -0.82 32.10 16.79
CA HIS A 148 -2.11 32.54 17.33
C HIS A 148 -2.26 32.23 18.83
N ALA A 149 -1.63 31.15 19.32
CA ALA A 149 -1.57 30.80 20.74
C ALA A 149 -0.60 31.68 21.55
N GLY A 150 0.15 32.57 20.88
CA GLY A 150 1.06 33.51 21.54
C GLY A 150 2.40 32.90 21.96
N VAL A 151 2.79 31.76 21.37
CA VAL A 151 4.11 31.14 21.60
C VAL A 151 5.21 32.12 21.18
N GLN A 152 6.23 32.28 22.01
CA GLN A 152 7.33 33.22 21.76
C GLN A 152 8.67 32.50 21.57
N PRO A 153 9.62 33.14 20.86
CA PRO A 153 11.01 32.72 20.89
C PRO A 153 11.52 32.58 22.33
N LYS A 154 12.29 31.52 22.58
CA LYS A 154 12.87 31.10 23.87
C LYS A 154 11.91 30.47 24.87
N ASP A 155 10.64 30.26 24.51
CA ASP A 155 9.76 29.43 25.34
C ASP A 155 10.33 28.01 25.48
N VAL A 156 10.22 27.44 26.69
CA VAL A 156 10.65 26.08 26.99
C VAL A 156 9.46 25.13 26.90
N ILE A 157 9.57 24.10 26.08
CA ILE A 157 8.55 23.05 25.97
C ILE A 157 8.81 22.02 27.07
N THR A 158 7.91 21.94 28.04
CA THR A 158 8.00 21.05 29.19
C THR A 158 7.26 19.72 29.02
N ALA A 159 6.23 19.71 28.16
CA ALA A 159 5.47 18.52 27.82
C ALA A 159 4.84 18.61 26.42
N ILE A 160 4.64 17.45 25.78
CA ILE A 160 3.88 17.26 24.53
C ILE A 160 2.85 16.16 24.81
N ASP A 161 1.57 16.43 24.60
CA ASP A 161 0.45 15.53 24.93
C ASP A 161 0.51 14.97 26.37
N GLY A 162 0.89 15.83 27.32
CA GLY A 162 1.04 15.46 28.74
C GLY A 162 2.27 14.60 29.06
N LYS A 163 3.09 14.22 28.08
CA LYS A 163 4.37 13.52 28.30
C LYS A 163 5.50 14.52 28.43
N SER A 164 6.33 14.35 29.46
CA SER A 164 7.50 15.22 29.66
C SER A 164 8.46 15.14 28.47
N THR A 165 9.00 16.30 28.10
CA THR A 165 10.04 16.48 27.08
C THR A 165 11.46 16.29 27.60
N LYS A 166 11.64 16.03 28.91
CA LYS A 166 12.97 15.92 29.50
C LYS A 166 13.74 14.74 28.90
N GLY A 167 14.91 15.03 28.32
CA GLY A 167 15.75 14.02 27.65
C GLY A 167 15.25 13.60 26.26
N MET A 168 14.23 14.27 25.73
CA MET A 168 13.71 14.04 24.38
C MET A 168 14.64 14.68 23.34
N SER A 169 14.86 14.00 22.21
CA SER A 169 15.55 14.59 21.06
C SER A 169 14.62 15.57 20.32
N THR A 170 15.21 16.45 19.49
CA THR A 170 14.43 17.31 18.58
C THR A 170 13.58 16.47 17.63
N GLU A 171 14.11 15.35 17.16
CA GLU A 171 13.44 14.46 16.22
C GLU A 171 12.23 13.77 16.88
N ASP A 172 12.39 13.29 18.12
CA ASP A 172 11.29 12.68 18.87
C ASP A 172 10.15 13.66 19.11
N ALA A 173 10.49 14.90 19.51
CA ALA A 173 9.51 15.96 19.71
C ALA A 173 8.77 16.32 18.43
N VAL A 174 9.50 16.44 17.31
CA VAL A 174 8.90 16.70 16.00
C VAL A 174 7.92 15.60 15.62
N ARG A 175 8.25 14.32 15.81
CA ARG A 175 7.32 13.22 15.53
C ARG A 175 6.06 13.25 16.41
N MET A 176 6.17 13.72 17.65
CA MET A 176 5.03 13.83 18.55
C MET A 176 4.13 15.02 18.20
N ILE A 177 4.73 16.16 17.85
CA ILE A 177 4.01 17.39 17.48
C ILE A 177 3.36 17.27 16.10
N ARG A 178 3.99 16.52 15.19
CA ARG A 178 3.42 16.21 13.87
C ARG A 178 2.32 15.16 14.02
N GLY A 179 1.09 15.63 14.20
CA GLY A 179 -0.14 14.85 14.16
C GLY A 179 -0.83 14.90 12.78
N GLN A 180 -1.96 14.19 12.65
CA GLN A 180 -2.82 14.35 11.47
C GLN A 180 -3.38 15.78 11.43
N ALA A 181 -3.48 16.38 10.24
CA ALA A 181 -4.13 17.68 10.09
C ALA A 181 -5.52 17.67 10.75
N GLY A 182 -5.79 18.65 11.61
CA GLY A 182 -7.06 18.77 12.34
C GLY A 182 -7.11 18.11 13.72
N THR A 183 -6.00 17.55 14.22
CA THR A 183 -5.88 17.21 15.65
C THR A 183 -5.45 18.44 16.44
N THR A 184 -6.13 18.72 17.55
CA THR A 184 -5.80 19.79 18.51
C THR A 184 -4.72 19.34 19.49
#